data_AF-A0A417T7S6-F1
#
_entry.id   AF-A0A417T7S6-F1
#
_cell.length_a   1.000
_cell.length_b   1.000
_cell.length_c   1.000
_cell.angle_alpha   90.00
_cell.angle_beta   90.00
_cell.angle_gamma   90.00
#
_symmetry.space_group_name_H-M   'P 1'
#
loop_
_entity.id
_entity.type
_entity.pdbx_description
1 polymer ?
#
loop_
_entity_poly.entity_id
_entity_poly.type
_entity_poly.pdbx_seq_one_letter_code
_entity_poly.pdbx_strand_id
1 'polypeptide(L)'
;MYINKLSLKQFGKFNNKDIQLETGINLVKCADEEEVDTLMDFTTGILYGIGKKRGFAESPEAYRRYSRDGYAEPAGKAYVTTDGEKYLIEREFARNNKSASVVSAKNGIETALKYPNSFKGILFDTDRNSFRELKNIDLDAAPESGAGLADYADRISKSAGACIRADKAVDSLKEQRQDFDNSSMAVEIKKLQAEMNSYGDVEYDLESVRNDRINELQSYNMEIARLKREARNLVNEKNAVIPDEDDDRERERIFLEVEAIPDETSEKEKLQNNPFVIIGAGVAVVAIVTLFSIILGFQNSIRQLFVICSIVFVAVTIIDGMVRKGFFEGADTPDEEDFEKVVYELGRTTESRTVRIEIDKKFQDDHDDKIAELKEAEAVLVKKRDEYNELKTRRDELLKKYQEYDTEKKAIDQAIEKITAISSSIEREVSAKIHADMSTILSRLSGGSLRDIYFTGRYAKEDSTGTVGNACAMADGALVVDGGGVVKDYDRLNNKDKLMVCMAVKIACSGAVIKEKMPVVIADRGDRFGTPFVDSLLELLLEKEEQVIYYGY
;
A
#
# COMPACT_ATOMS: atom_id res chain seq x y z
N MET A 1 -25.58 -11.99 -31.21
CA MET A 1 -25.28 -13.43 -31.07
C MET A 1 -26.57 -14.22 -30.97
N TYR A 2 -26.63 -15.39 -31.61
CA TYR A 2 -27.64 -16.41 -31.36
C TYR A 2 -27.01 -17.82 -31.42
N ILE A 3 -27.65 -18.78 -30.77
CA ILE A 3 -27.22 -20.18 -30.70
C ILE A 3 -27.97 -20.97 -31.77
N ASN A 4 -27.25 -21.62 -32.66
CA ASN A 4 -27.84 -22.45 -33.72
C ASN A 4 -28.11 -23.89 -33.26
N LYS A 5 -27.28 -24.40 -32.37
CA LYS A 5 -27.38 -25.79 -31.90
C LYS A 5 -26.71 -25.94 -30.54
N LEU A 6 -27.35 -26.65 -29.63
CA LEU A 6 -26.78 -27.12 -28.38
C LEU A 6 -26.55 -28.63 -28.47
N SER A 7 -25.34 -29.09 -28.15
CA SER A 7 -24.97 -30.51 -28.13
C SER A 7 -24.49 -30.88 -26.73
N LEU A 8 -25.39 -31.47 -25.95
CA LEU A 8 -25.11 -31.98 -24.61
C LEU A 8 -24.47 -33.36 -24.74
N LYS A 9 -23.13 -33.43 -24.70
CA LYS A 9 -22.42 -34.72 -24.80
C LYS A 9 -22.70 -35.55 -23.55
N GLN A 10 -22.35 -35.02 -22.38
CA GLN A 10 -22.57 -35.66 -21.07
C GLN A 10 -22.86 -34.51 -20.11
N PHE A 11 -24.13 -34.26 -19.74
CA PHE A 11 -24.45 -33.15 -18.85
C PHE A 11 -25.77 -33.41 -18.11
N GLY A 12 -25.68 -33.56 -16.78
CA GLY A 12 -26.79 -33.99 -15.95
C GLY A 12 -27.33 -35.34 -16.42
N LYS A 13 -28.64 -35.41 -16.68
CA LYS A 13 -29.28 -36.60 -17.25
C LYS A 13 -29.13 -36.76 -18.76
N PHE A 14 -28.70 -35.71 -19.47
CA PHE A 14 -28.56 -35.76 -20.93
C PHE A 14 -27.25 -36.40 -21.36
N ASN A 15 -27.34 -37.30 -22.34
CA ASN A 15 -26.20 -37.95 -22.97
C ASN A 15 -26.38 -37.96 -24.49
N ASN A 16 -25.47 -37.34 -25.22
CA ASN A 16 -25.50 -37.14 -26.66
C ASN A 16 -26.85 -36.59 -27.16
N LYS A 17 -27.36 -35.57 -26.48
CA LYS A 17 -28.60 -34.87 -26.86
C LYS A 17 -28.25 -33.63 -27.67
N ASP A 18 -28.80 -33.57 -28.88
CA ASP A 18 -28.74 -32.39 -29.73
C ASP A 18 -30.07 -31.65 -29.71
N ILE A 19 -30.01 -30.32 -29.60
CA ILE A 19 -31.15 -29.40 -29.70
C ILE A 19 -30.81 -28.41 -30.81
N GLN A 20 -31.60 -28.44 -31.88
CA GLN A 20 -31.50 -27.48 -32.97
C GLN A 20 -32.29 -26.22 -32.60
N LEU A 21 -31.71 -25.06 -32.88
CA LEU A 21 -32.28 -23.77 -32.53
C LEU A 21 -32.21 -22.84 -33.74
N GLU A 22 -33.26 -22.05 -33.92
CA GLU A 22 -33.40 -21.05 -34.97
C GLU A 22 -33.35 -19.64 -34.39
N THR A 23 -33.23 -18.64 -35.27
CA THR A 23 -33.43 -17.25 -34.88
C THR A 23 -34.89 -17.01 -34.49
N GLY A 24 -35.15 -16.10 -33.55
CA GLY A 24 -36.50 -15.86 -33.04
C GLY A 24 -36.83 -16.75 -31.84
N ILE A 25 -38.06 -17.26 -31.76
CA ILE A 25 -38.57 -18.01 -30.61
C ILE A 25 -38.36 -19.51 -30.81
N ASN A 26 -37.72 -20.14 -29.83
CA ASN A 26 -37.51 -21.58 -29.76
C ASN A 26 -38.23 -22.15 -28.55
N LEU A 27 -39.17 -23.06 -28.79
CA LEU A 27 -39.96 -23.72 -27.76
C LEU A 27 -39.42 -25.13 -27.56
N VAL A 28 -38.83 -25.37 -26.39
CA VAL A 28 -38.21 -26.65 -26.03
C VAL A 28 -39.02 -27.28 -24.91
N LYS A 29 -39.77 -28.34 -25.26
CA LYS A 29 -40.53 -29.12 -24.29
C LYS A 29 -39.60 -30.03 -23.48
N CYS A 30 -39.72 -29.95 -22.17
CA CYS A 30 -38.98 -30.70 -21.17
C CYS A 30 -39.85 -31.83 -20.60
N ALA A 31 -39.22 -32.93 -20.18
CA ALA A 31 -39.95 -34.06 -19.58
C ALA A 31 -40.30 -33.87 -18.10
N ASP A 32 -39.59 -32.99 -17.38
CA ASP A 32 -39.81 -32.63 -15.99
C ASP A 32 -39.08 -31.30 -15.65
N GLU A 33 -39.32 -30.78 -14.45
CA GLU A 33 -38.69 -29.55 -13.94
C GLU A 33 -37.15 -29.64 -13.88
N GLU A 34 -36.59 -30.83 -13.63
CA GLU A 34 -35.14 -31.03 -13.54
C GLU A 34 -34.46 -30.85 -14.90
N GLU A 35 -35.09 -31.24 -16.02
CA GLU A 35 -34.52 -30.91 -17.33
C GLU A 35 -34.65 -29.44 -17.72
N VAL A 36 -35.67 -28.72 -17.25
CA VAL A 36 -35.72 -27.25 -17.42
C VAL A 36 -34.48 -26.62 -16.77
N ASP A 37 -34.20 -26.98 -15.51
CA ASP A 37 -33.03 -26.50 -14.78
C ASP A 37 -31.71 -26.92 -15.44
N THR A 38 -31.62 -28.18 -15.89
CA THR A 38 -30.41 -28.72 -16.51
C THR A 38 -30.09 -28.02 -17.84
N LEU A 39 -31.10 -27.74 -18.67
CA LEU A 39 -30.92 -27.06 -19.95
C LEU A 39 -30.59 -25.56 -19.77
N MET A 40 -31.20 -24.91 -18.78
CA MET A 40 -30.86 -23.53 -18.40
C MET A 40 -29.41 -23.43 -17.90
N ASP A 41 -29.00 -24.35 -17.00
CA ASP A 41 -27.63 -24.43 -16.50
C ASP A 41 -26.64 -24.77 -17.62
N PHE A 42 -27.00 -25.66 -18.55
CA PHE A 42 -26.16 -26.00 -19.70
C PHE A 42 -25.97 -24.80 -20.62
N THR A 43 -27.03 -24.05 -20.93
CA THR A 43 -26.96 -22.87 -21.83
C THR A 43 -26.07 -21.79 -21.23
N THR A 44 -26.18 -21.55 -19.93
CA THR A 44 -25.27 -20.63 -19.22
C THR A 44 -23.84 -21.20 -19.17
N GLY A 45 -23.73 -22.50 -18.90
CA GLY A 45 -22.46 -23.22 -18.77
C GLY A 45 -21.68 -23.25 -20.07
N ILE A 46 -22.31 -23.50 -21.21
CA ILE A 46 -21.61 -23.55 -22.50
C ILE A 46 -21.04 -22.20 -22.88
N LEU A 47 -21.67 -21.08 -22.50
CA LEU A 47 -21.15 -19.74 -22.77
C LEU A 47 -20.04 -19.33 -21.78
N TYR A 48 -20.23 -19.57 -20.48
CA TYR A 48 -19.39 -18.98 -19.42
C TYR A 48 -18.62 -19.98 -18.55
N GLY A 49 -18.83 -21.28 -18.77
CA GLY A 49 -18.39 -22.36 -17.88
C GLY A 49 -19.30 -22.53 -16.66
N ILE A 50 -19.22 -23.72 -16.03
CA ILE A 50 -19.83 -23.97 -14.73
C ILE A 50 -18.86 -23.44 -13.67
N GLY A 51 -19.36 -22.71 -12.68
CA GLY A 51 -18.54 -22.07 -11.65
C GLY A 51 -19.24 -22.06 -10.31
N LYS A 52 -18.48 -21.68 -9.27
CA LYS A 52 -18.91 -21.62 -7.87
C LYS A 52 -20.26 -20.89 -7.74
N LYS A 53 -21.23 -21.46 -7.01
CA LYS A 53 -22.30 -20.64 -6.43
C LYS A 53 -21.64 -19.67 -5.43
N ARG A 54 -22.07 -18.39 -5.43
CA ARG A 54 -21.50 -17.31 -4.62
C ARG A 54 -21.40 -17.74 -3.14
N GLY A 55 -20.21 -17.64 -2.54
CA GLY A 55 -19.99 -17.89 -1.11
C GLY A 55 -19.75 -19.34 -0.67
N PHE A 56 -19.77 -20.32 -1.58
CA PHE A 56 -19.46 -21.71 -1.25
C PHE A 56 -18.06 -22.11 -1.77
N ALA A 57 -17.33 -22.88 -0.96
CA ALA A 57 -16.20 -23.67 -1.46
C ALA A 57 -16.66 -24.58 -2.60
N GLU A 58 -15.76 -25.01 -3.49
CA GLU A 58 -16.09 -26.03 -4.50
C GLU A 58 -16.44 -27.34 -3.81
N SER A 59 -17.70 -27.50 -3.40
CA SER A 59 -18.21 -28.77 -2.91
C SER A 59 -18.20 -29.76 -4.08
N PRO A 60 -17.61 -30.96 -3.91
CA PRO A 60 -17.73 -32.04 -4.89
C PRO A 60 -19.19 -32.32 -5.30
N GLU A 61 -20.15 -32.08 -4.41
CA GLU A 61 -21.57 -32.33 -4.63
C GLU A 61 -22.20 -31.36 -5.65
N ALA A 62 -21.78 -30.10 -5.66
CA ALA A 62 -22.27 -29.10 -6.62
C ALA A 62 -21.90 -29.45 -8.07
N TYR A 63 -20.84 -30.24 -8.25
CA TYR A 63 -20.39 -30.72 -9.55
C TYR A 63 -21.06 -32.03 -9.96
N ARG A 64 -21.34 -32.92 -8.99
CA ARG A 64 -22.03 -34.20 -9.21
C ARG A 64 -23.39 -34.02 -9.89
N ARG A 65 -24.12 -32.93 -9.65
CA ARG A 65 -25.41 -32.70 -10.34
C ARG A 65 -25.30 -32.61 -11.86
N TYR A 66 -24.13 -32.25 -12.39
CA TYR A 66 -23.87 -32.17 -13.83
C TYR A 66 -23.17 -33.42 -14.37
N SER A 67 -22.62 -34.27 -13.51
CA SER A 67 -21.95 -35.51 -13.89
C SER A 67 -22.91 -36.69 -13.68
N ARG A 68 -23.18 -37.42 -14.75
CA ARG A 68 -23.98 -38.64 -14.67
C ARG A 68 -23.28 -39.66 -13.76
N ASP A 69 -23.93 -40.02 -12.67
CA ASP A 69 -23.48 -40.99 -11.66
C ASP A 69 -22.11 -40.67 -11.00
N GLY A 70 -21.57 -39.47 -11.22
CA GLY A 70 -20.26 -39.04 -10.70
C GLY A 70 -19.02 -39.60 -11.43
N TYR A 71 -19.19 -40.36 -12.52
CA TYR A 71 -18.08 -41.00 -13.24
C TYR A 71 -17.75 -40.35 -14.58
N ALA A 72 -18.73 -39.75 -15.24
CA ALA A 72 -18.58 -39.18 -16.58
C ALA A 72 -18.26 -37.67 -16.48
N GLU A 73 -17.20 -37.21 -17.15
CA GLU A 73 -16.83 -35.80 -17.14
C GLU A 73 -17.78 -34.99 -18.02
N PRO A 74 -18.49 -34.00 -17.46
CA PRO A 74 -19.47 -33.29 -18.24
C PRO A 74 -18.83 -32.42 -19.32
N ALA A 75 -19.41 -32.46 -20.51
CA ALA A 75 -18.92 -31.76 -21.68
C ALA A 75 -20.06 -31.39 -22.63
N GLY A 76 -19.83 -30.37 -23.45
CA GLY A 76 -20.78 -29.89 -24.43
C GLY A 76 -20.15 -29.17 -25.59
N LYS A 77 -20.93 -29.03 -26.66
CA LYS A 77 -20.62 -28.14 -27.78
C LYS A 77 -21.81 -27.25 -28.07
N ALA A 78 -21.57 -26.11 -28.69
CA ALA A 78 -22.61 -25.34 -29.32
C ALA A 78 -22.14 -24.72 -30.63
N TYR A 79 -23.06 -24.57 -31.57
CA TYR A 79 -22.86 -23.73 -32.74
C TYR A 79 -23.49 -22.38 -32.45
N VAL A 80 -22.72 -21.31 -32.61
CA VAL A 80 -23.17 -19.94 -32.34
C VAL A 80 -22.85 -19.06 -33.54
N THR A 81 -23.72 -18.09 -33.80
CA THR A 81 -23.49 -17.07 -34.81
C THR A 81 -23.38 -15.71 -34.15
N THR A 82 -22.25 -15.04 -34.37
CA THR A 82 -21.97 -13.67 -33.90
C THR A 82 -21.48 -12.86 -35.09
N ASP A 83 -22.02 -11.66 -35.26
CA ASP A 83 -21.65 -10.72 -36.34
C ASP A 83 -21.66 -11.34 -37.75
N GLY A 84 -22.60 -12.28 -37.98
CA GLY A 84 -22.76 -13.00 -39.25
C GLY A 84 -21.80 -14.17 -39.46
N GLU A 85 -20.79 -14.34 -38.60
CA GLU A 85 -19.84 -15.44 -38.66
C GLU A 85 -20.25 -16.58 -37.70
N LYS A 86 -20.03 -17.82 -38.14
CA LYS A 86 -20.40 -19.03 -37.39
C LYS A 86 -19.19 -19.58 -36.65
N TYR A 87 -19.40 -19.95 -35.40
CA TYR A 87 -18.39 -20.54 -34.53
C TYR A 87 -18.90 -21.84 -33.92
N LEU A 88 -18.01 -22.82 -33.82
CA LEU A 88 -18.18 -24.00 -32.98
C LEU A 88 -17.45 -23.73 -31.66
N ILE A 89 -18.20 -23.74 -30.56
CA ILE A 89 -17.64 -23.69 -29.23
C ILE A 89 -17.70 -25.06 -28.58
N GLU A 90 -16.62 -25.46 -27.93
CA GLU A 90 -16.57 -26.66 -27.12
C GLU A 90 -16.15 -26.32 -25.70
N ARG A 91 -16.73 -27.01 -24.72
CA ARG A 91 -16.30 -26.92 -23.33
C ARG A 91 -16.27 -28.29 -22.70
N GLU A 92 -15.20 -28.53 -21.96
CA GLU A 92 -15.16 -29.55 -20.93
C GLU A 92 -15.34 -28.87 -19.60
N PHE A 93 -16.31 -29.36 -18.85
CA PHE A 93 -16.61 -28.80 -17.55
C PHE A 93 -15.76 -29.43 -16.45
N ALA A 94 -14.94 -30.45 -16.75
CA ALA A 94 -14.21 -31.30 -15.80
C ALA A 94 -13.59 -30.49 -14.66
N ARG A 95 -13.80 -30.92 -13.40
CA ARG A 95 -13.35 -30.14 -12.21
C ARG A 95 -11.87 -29.75 -12.30
N ASN A 96 -11.03 -30.71 -12.68
CA ASN A 96 -9.59 -30.57 -12.71
C ASN A 96 -9.04 -30.19 -14.09
N ASN A 97 -9.85 -30.29 -15.14
CA ASN A 97 -9.42 -30.08 -16.52
C ASN A 97 -10.46 -29.27 -17.31
N LYS A 98 -10.73 -28.04 -16.85
CA LYS A 98 -11.66 -27.14 -17.55
C LYS A 98 -10.99 -26.65 -18.83
N SER A 99 -11.62 -26.93 -19.97
CA SER A 99 -11.17 -26.46 -21.27
C SER A 99 -12.30 -25.72 -21.99
N ALA A 100 -11.92 -24.75 -22.82
CA ALA A 100 -12.83 -24.07 -23.72
C ALA A 100 -12.09 -23.79 -25.02
N SER A 101 -12.74 -24.06 -26.15
CA SER A 101 -12.21 -23.77 -27.48
C SER A 101 -13.28 -23.10 -28.33
N VAL A 102 -12.82 -22.27 -29.26
CA VAL A 102 -13.66 -21.58 -30.25
C VAL A 102 -13.03 -21.81 -31.61
N VAL A 103 -13.77 -22.44 -32.52
CA VAL A 103 -13.31 -22.71 -33.89
C VAL A 103 -14.23 -21.98 -34.86
N SER A 104 -13.68 -21.20 -35.78
CA SER A 104 -14.49 -20.60 -36.83
C SER A 104 -14.95 -21.67 -37.81
N ALA A 105 -16.26 -21.73 -38.06
CA ALA A 105 -16.85 -22.72 -38.96
C ALA A 105 -16.49 -22.47 -40.43
N LYS A 106 -15.99 -21.26 -40.77
CA LYS A 106 -15.64 -20.87 -42.14
C LYS A 106 -14.32 -21.47 -42.62
N ASN A 107 -13.31 -21.50 -41.76
CA ASN A 107 -11.95 -21.94 -42.09
C ASN A 107 -11.46 -23.11 -41.23
N GLY A 108 -12.21 -23.51 -40.20
CA GLY A 108 -11.82 -24.57 -39.26
C GLY A 108 -10.65 -24.18 -38.35
N ILE A 109 -10.32 -22.89 -38.27
CA ILE A 109 -9.19 -22.40 -37.46
C ILE A 109 -9.67 -22.11 -36.04
N GLU A 110 -8.94 -22.65 -35.07
CA GLU A 110 -9.14 -22.36 -33.65
C GLU A 110 -8.66 -20.94 -33.33
N THR A 111 -9.52 -20.17 -32.67
CA THR A 111 -9.22 -18.82 -32.22
C THR A 111 -8.66 -18.87 -30.80
N ALA A 112 -7.43 -18.38 -30.63
CA ALA A 112 -6.81 -18.29 -29.31
C ALA A 112 -7.64 -17.41 -28.37
N LEU A 113 -7.99 -17.94 -27.19
CA LEU A 113 -8.77 -17.22 -26.20
C LEU A 113 -7.94 -16.08 -25.60
N LYS A 114 -8.53 -14.89 -25.52
CA LYS A 114 -7.90 -13.73 -24.86
C LYS A 114 -7.74 -13.94 -23.35
N TYR A 115 -8.70 -14.63 -22.74
CA TYR A 115 -8.70 -14.96 -21.31
C TYR A 115 -8.90 -16.47 -21.13
N PRO A 116 -8.25 -17.09 -20.13
CA PRO A 116 -8.38 -18.53 -19.90
C PRO A 116 -9.84 -18.97 -19.76
N ASN A 117 -10.25 -19.95 -20.58
CA ASN A 117 -11.59 -20.53 -20.55
C ASN A 117 -12.76 -19.54 -20.72
N SER A 118 -12.52 -18.37 -21.34
CA SER A 118 -13.56 -17.35 -21.56
C SER A 118 -13.64 -16.95 -23.02
N PHE A 119 -14.87 -16.78 -23.50
CA PHE A 119 -15.17 -16.32 -24.85
C PHE A 119 -15.30 -14.79 -24.96
N LYS A 120 -15.00 -14.08 -23.86
CA LYS A 120 -15.06 -12.62 -23.78
C LYS A 120 -14.12 -11.97 -24.79
N GLY A 121 -14.63 -11.02 -25.55
CA GLY A 121 -13.91 -10.31 -26.62
C GLY A 121 -13.73 -11.12 -27.90
N ILE A 122 -14.36 -12.29 -28.00
CA ILE A 122 -14.45 -13.09 -29.24
C ILE A 122 -15.90 -13.22 -29.66
N LEU A 123 -16.79 -13.70 -28.77
CA LEU A 123 -18.19 -13.95 -29.09
C LEU A 123 -19.16 -12.90 -28.52
N PHE A 124 -18.80 -12.30 -27.39
CA PHE A 124 -19.58 -11.30 -26.65
C PHE A 124 -18.69 -10.65 -25.57
N ASP A 125 -19.11 -9.52 -25.02
CA ASP A 125 -18.46 -8.85 -23.89
C ASP A 125 -19.27 -8.88 -22.59
N THR A 126 -20.56 -9.22 -22.66
CA THR A 126 -21.45 -9.41 -21.51
C THR A 126 -20.88 -10.45 -20.54
N ASP A 127 -20.75 -10.10 -19.25
CA ASP A 127 -20.25 -11.03 -18.24
C ASP A 127 -21.31 -12.04 -17.77
N ARG A 128 -20.83 -13.11 -17.12
CA ARG A 128 -21.70 -14.21 -16.68
C ARG A 128 -22.81 -13.77 -15.72
N ASN A 129 -22.52 -12.85 -14.79
CA ASN A 129 -23.50 -12.43 -13.80
C ASN A 129 -24.59 -11.60 -14.46
N SER A 130 -24.20 -10.65 -15.33
CA SER A 130 -25.16 -9.87 -16.12
C SER A 130 -26.04 -10.78 -16.97
N PHE A 131 -25.45 -11.77 -17.68
CA PHE A 131 -26.22 -12.73 -18.47
C PHE A 131 -27.21 -13.53 -17.61
N ARG A 132 -26.75 -14.13 -16.51
CA ARG A 132 -27.61 -14.93 -15.62
C ARG A 132 -28.71 -14.09 -14.98
N GLU A 133 -28.45 -12.84 -14.63
CA GLU A 133 -29.42 -12.00 -13.91
C GLU A 133 -30.43 -11.32 -14.84
N LEU A 134 -30.04 -11.02 -16.09
CA LEU A 134 -30.81 -10.19 -17.02
C LEU A 134 -31.28 -10.91 -18.28
N LYS A 135 -30.66 -12.03 -18.68
CA LYS A 135 -31.03 -12.82 -19.86
C LYS A 135 -31.60 -14.20 -19.50
N ASN A 136 -31.31 -14.72 -18.32
CA ASN A 136 -32.01 -15.90 -17.81
C ASN A 136 -33.24 -15.46 -17.00
N ILE A 137 -34.41 -15.73 -17.55
CA ILE A 137 -35.69 -15.42 -16.92
C ILE A 137 -36.25 -16.71 -16.32
N ASP A 138 -36.33 -16.74 -15.00
CA ASP A 138 -37.07 -17.77 -14.28
C ASP A 138 -38.49 -17.24 -13.99
N LEU A 139 -39.50 -17.86 -14.61
CA LEU A 139 -40.90 -17.47 -14.46
C LEU A 139 -41.49 -17.90 -13.11
N ASP A 140 -40.85 -18.82 -12.39
CA ASP A 140 -41.29 -19.29 -11.07
C ASP A 140 -40.68 -18.45 -9.93
N ALA A 141 -39.53 -17.82 -10.18
CA ALA A 141 -38.82 -17.00 -9.21
C ALA A 141 -39.33 -15.54 -9.14
N ALA A 142 -40.64 -15.33 -9.22
CA ALA A 142 -41.23 -14.00 -9.01
C ALA A 142 -41.04 -13.56 -7.54
N PRO A 143 -40.57 -12.34 -7.26
CA PRO A 143 -40.40 -11.86 -5.89
C PRO A 143 -41.73 -11.88 -5.13
N GLU A 144 -41.70 -12.35 -3.89
CA GLU A 144 -42.91 -12.40 -3.05
C GLU A 144 -43.42 -11.00 -2.66
N SER A 145 -42.53 -10.00 -2.66
CA SER A 145 -42.81 -8.62 -2.27
C SER A 145 -42.33 -7.57 -3.27
N GLY A 146 -43.02 -6.43 -3.28
CA GLY A 146 -42.67 -5.27 -4.11
C GLY A 146 -41.34 -4.64 -3.71
N ALA A 147 -41.01 -4.68 -2.42
CA ALA A 147 -39.72 -4.23 -1.89
C ALA A 147 -38.56 -5.06 -2.45
N GLY A 148 -38.73 -6.38 -2.61
CA GLY A 148 -37.72 -7.24 -3.23
C GLY A 148 -37.47 -6.90 -4.70
N LEU A 149 -38.53 -6.55 -5.45
CA LEU A 149 -38.42 -6.13 -6.84
C LEU A 149 -37.83 -4.71 -6.98
N ALA A 150 -38.11 -3.82 -6.04
CA ALA A 150 -37.50 -2.50 -5.95
C ALA A 150 -35.99 -2.59 -5.64
N ASP A 151 -35.58 -3.41 -4.65
CA ASP A 151 -34.15 -3.67 -4.37
C ASP A 151 -33.43 -4.32 -5.57
N TYR A 152 -34.14 -5.16 -6.33
CA TYR A 152 -33.61 -5.69 -7.59
C TYR A 152 -33.35 -4.57 -8.60
N ALA A 153 -34.35 -3.73 -8.90
CA ALA A 153 -34.22 -2.64 -9.86
C ALA A 153 -33.15 -1.61 -9.44
N ASP A 154 -33.11 -1.22 -8.15
CA ASP A 154 -32.11 -0.31 -7.58
C ASP A 154 -30.70 -0.89 -7.76
N ARG A 155 -30.49 -2.16 -7.40
CA ARG A 155 -29.20 -2.83 -7.56
C ARG A 155 -28.75 -2.88 -9.02
N ILE A 156 -29.66 -3.15 -9.96
CA ILE A 156 -29.32 -3.15 -11.39
C ILE A 156 -29.00 -1.74 -11.87
N SER A 157 -29.78 -0.74 -11.45
CA SER A 157 -29.58 0.66 -11.84
C SER A 157 -28.23 1.20 -11.38
N LYS A 158 -27.76 0.82 -10.18
CA LYS A 158 -26.46 1.26 -9.63
C LYS A 158 -25.25 0.49 -10.18
N SER A 159 -25.45 -0.75 -10.63
CA SER A 159 -24.34 -1.65 -10.99
C SER A 159 -24.29 -2.10 -12.45
N ALA A 160 -25.25 -1.66 -13.28
CA ALA A 160 -25.38 -2.05 -14.68
C ALA A 160 -25.23 -3.57 -14.89
N GLY A 161 -26.00 -4.37 -14.14
CA GLY A 161 -26.03 -5.83 -14.31
C GLY A 161 -24.86 -6.59 -13.69
N ALA A 162 -23.75 -5.92 -13.34
CA ALA A 162 -22.58 -6.57 -12.74
C ALA A 162 -22.86 -7.21 -11.36
N CYS A 163 -24.06 -7.00 -10.80
CA CYS A 163 -24.49 -7.51 -9.49
C CYS A 163 -23.55 -7.08 -8.34
N ILE A 164 -22.85 -5.95 -8.52
CA ILE A 164 -21.97 -5.35 -7.53
C ILE A 164 -22.83 -4.50 -6.61
N ARG A 165 -22.72 -4.72 -5.29
CA ARG A 165 -23.40 -3.88 -4.30
C ARG A 165 -22.47 -2.74 -3.91
N ALA A 166 -22.54 -1.63 -4.63
CA ALA A 166 -21.74 -0.44 -4.37
C ALA A 166 -21.91 0.03 -2.92
N ASP A 167 -23.15 0.06 -2.42
CA ASP A 167 -23.48 0.44 -1.04
C ASP A 167 -22.74 -0.44 -0.02
N LYS A 168 -22.76 -1.77 -0.20
CA LYS A 168 -22.05 -2.71 0.70
C LYS A 168 -20.53 -2.58 0.60
N ALA A 169 -20.00 -2.29 -0.59
CA ALA A 169 -18.57 -2.04 -0.76
C ALA A 169 -18.15 -0.76 -0.02
N VAL A 170 -18.95 0.30 -0.12
CA VAL A 170 -18.75 1.54 0.62
C VAL A 170 -18.84 1.32 2.12
N ASP A 171 -19.81 0.53 2.61
CA ASP A 171 -19.93 0.21 4.03
C ASP A 171 -18.71 -0.57 4.56
N SER A 172 -18.23 -1.56 3.80
CA SER A 172 -17.00 -2.29 4.16
C SER A 172 -15.76 -1.40 4.15
N LEU A 173 -15.66 -0.45 3.21
CA LEU A 173 -14.58 0.54 3.19
C LEU A 173 -14.68 1.51 4.38
N LYS A 174 -15.88 1.92 4.79
CA LYS A 174 -16.09 2.75 5.98
C LYS A 174 -15.70 2.03 7.26
N GLU A 175 -15.97 0.72 7.34
CA GLU A 175 -15.52 -0.13 8.45
C GLU A 175 -13.98 -0.20 8.49
N GLN A 176 -13.35 -0.53 7.36
CA GLN A 176 -11.87 -0.53 7.25
C GLN A 176 -11.25 0.83 7.60
N ARG A 177 -11.91 1.94 7.24
CA ARG A 177 -11.45 3.29 7.61
C ARG A 177 -11.37 3.50 9.12
N GLN A 178 -12.22 2.82 9.90
CA GLN A 178 -12.19 2.91 11.37
C GLN A 178 -10.96 2.22 11.95
N ASP A 179 -10.46 1.15 11.32
CA ASP A 179 -9.25 0.45 11.77
C ASP A 179 -7.99 1.33 11.71
N PHE A 180 -7.99 2.32 10.82
CA PHE A 180 -6.91 3.31 10.70
C PHE A 180 -7.12 4.53 11.60
N ASP A 181 -7.92 4.44 12.68
CA ASP A 181 -8.05 5.55 13.61
C ASP A 181 -6.71 5.94 14.25
N ASN A 182 -6.31 7.20 14.05
CA ASN A 182 -5.04 7.77 14.48
C ASN A 182 -5.25 8.87 15.54
N SER A 183 -6.47 9.04 16.04
CA SER A 183 -6.83 10.03 17.06
C SER A 183 -6.03 9.86 18.36
N SER A 184 -5.85 8.60 18.81
CA SER A 184 -5.03 8.31 19.99
C SER A 184 -3.55 8.66 19.77
N MET A 185 -3.00 8.34 18.59
CA MET A 185 -1.62 8.67 18.24
C MET A 185 -1.42 10.19 18.18
N ALA A 186 -2.39 10.93 17.65
CA ALA A 186 -2.33 12.40 17.62
C ALA A 186 -2.27 13.01 19.03
N VAL A 187 -3.01 12.45 19.99
CA VAL A 187 -2.95 12.86 21.39
C VAL A 187 -1.59 12.53 22.01
N GLU A 188 -1.06 11.34 21.76
CA GLU A 188 0.25 10.91 22.27
C GLU A 188 1.40 11.75 21.70
N ILE A 189 1.40 12.02 20.39
CA ILE A 189 2.38 12.90 19.73
C ILE A 189 2.36 14.30 20.38
N LYS A 190 1.17 14.86 20.64
CA LYS A 190 1.04 16.16 21.33
C LYS A 190 1.58 16.11 22.76
N LYS A 191 1.34 15.03 23.50
CA LYS A 191 1.86 14.84 24.86
C LYS A 191 3.39 14.76 24.86
N LEU A 192 3.96 13.91 24.00
CA LEU A 192 5.42 13.79 23.85
C LEU A 192 6.04 15.12 23.45
N GLN A 193 5.40 15.88 22.56
CA GLN A 193 5.89 17.19 22.17
C GLN A 193 5.84 18.22 23.30
N ALA A 194 4.80 18.19 24.15
CA ALA A 194 4.74 19.02 25.34
C ALA A 194 5.80 18.62 26.38
N GLU A 195 6.03 17.33 26.56
CA GLU A 195 7.06 16.77 27.44
C GLU A 195 8.45 17.18 26.97
N MET A 196 8.77 17.01 25.68
CA MET A 196 10.00 17.49 25.06
C MET A 196 10.22 19.00 25.27
N ASN A 197 9.17 19.82 25.15
CA ASN A 197 9.28 21.26 25.37
C ASN A 197 9.59 21.62 26.83
N SER A 198 9.24 20.76 27.80
CA SER A 198 9.54 20.99 29.23
C SER A 198 11.03 20.84 29.57
N TYR A 199 11.78 20.10 28.76
CA TYR A 199 13.23 19.92 28.93
C TYR A 199 14.05 21.16 28.55
N GLY A 200 13.47 22.14 27.86
CA GLY A 200 14.18 23.38 27.48
C GLY A 200 15.31 23.14 26.46
N ASP A 201 16.27 24.04 26.40
CA ASP A 201 17.44 23.93 25.54
C ASP A 201 18.59 23.20 26.26
N VAL A 202 18.42 21.89 26.42
CA VAL A 202 19.40 21.02 27.11
C VAL A 202 20.78 21.09 26.45
N GLU A 203 20.84 21.31 25.13
CA GLU A 203 22.11 21.38 24.41
C GLU A 203 22.85 22.69 24.74
N TYR A 204 22.13 23.82 24.84
CA TYR A 204 22.70 25.08 25.32
C TYR A 204 23.22 24.98 26.75
N ASP A 205 22.43 24.41 27.67
CA ASP A 205 22.82 24.26 29.07
C ASP A 205 24.09 23.39 29.22
N LEU A 206 24.14 22.30 28.46
CA LEU A 206 25.26 21.36 28.47
C LEU A 206 26.53 21.97 27.88
N GLU A 207 26.39 22.77 26.81
CA GLU A 207 27.50 23.53 26.23
C GLU A 207 28.01 24.62 27.17
N SER A 208 27.11 25.29 27.92
CA SER A 208 27.51 26.26 28.95
C SER A 208 28.38 25.61 30.02
N VAL A 209 27.94 24.48 30.60
CA VAL A 209 28.70 23.76 31.64
C VAL A 209 30.04 23.23 31.12
N ARG A 210 30.08 22.77 29.86
CA ARG A 210 31.35 22.35 29.23
C ARG A 210 32.31 23.51 29.06
N ASN A 211 31.83 24.68 28.65
CA ASN A 211 32.65 25.88 28.53
C ASN A 211 33.16 26.36 29.89
N ASP A 212 32.33 26.33 30.94
CA ASP A 212 32.74 26.65 32.30
C ASP A 212 33.85 25.70 32.79
N ARG A 213 33.74 24.40 32.50
CA ARG A 213 34.79 23.42 32.82
C ARG A 213 36.09 23.71 32.07
N ILE A 214 36.01 24.07 30.79
CA ILE A 214 37.20 24.43 30.00
C ILE A 214 37.87 25.68 30.57
N ASN A 215 37.08 26.70 30.91
CA ASN A 215 37.57 27.94 31.49
C ASN A 215 38.25 27.70 32.85
N GLU A 216 37.66 26.87 33.71
CA GLU A 216 38.25 26.52 35.00
C GLU A 216 39.60 25.82 34.82
N LEU A 217 39.67 24.82 33.94
CA LEU A 217 40.93 24.13 33.62
C LEU A 217 42.00 25.06 33.03
N GLN A 218 41.60 26.01 32.18
CA GLN A 218 42.52 27.01 31.62
C GLN A 218 43.04 27.95 32.71
N SER A 219 42.17 28.42 33.61
CA SER A 219 42.56 29.29 34.72
C SER A 219 43.55 28.61 35.67
N TYR A 220 43.27 27.36 36.07
CA TYR A 220 44.14 26.55 36.90
C TYR A 220 45.51 26.29 36.25
N ASN A 221 45.51 25.95 34.95
CA ASN A 221 46.76 25.76 34.21
C ASN A 221 47.59 27.05 34.13
N MET A 222 46.94 28.21 33.98
CA MET A 222 47.61 29.51 33.97
C MET A 222 48.18 29.87 35.35
N GLU A 223 47.49 29.54 36.42
CA GLU A 223 47.93 29.75 37.80
C GLU A 223 49.11 28.84 38.16
N ILE A 224 49.04 27.56 37.81
CA ILE A 224 50.18 26.63 37.92
C ILE A 224 51.38 27.12 37.10
N ALA A 225 51.16 27.59 35.86
CA ALA A 225 52.24 28.11 35.04
C ALA A 225 52.89 29.36 35.66
N ARG A 226 52.08 30.24 36.28
CA ARG A 226 52.56 31.40 37.03
C ARG A 226 53.39 30.99 38.25
N LEU A 227 52.89 30.06 39.07
CA LEU A 227 53.60 29.51 40.22
C LEU A 227 54.92 28.84 39.81
N LYS A 228 54.92 28.08 38.71
CA LYS A 228 56.13 27.49 38.13
C LYS A 228 57.12 28.55 37.63
N ARG A 229 56.67 29.68 37.10
CA ARG A 229 57.55 30.80 36.68
C ARG A 229 58.14 31.53 37.88
N GLU A 230 57.33 31.82 38.89
CA GLU A 230 57.76 32.49 40.12
C GLU A 230 58.80 31.67 40.88
N ALA A 231 58.59 30.36 40.98
CA ALA A 231 59.57 29.45 41.54
C ALA A 231 60.88 29.41 40.75
N ARG A 232 60.81 29.36 39.41
CA ARG A 232 62.00 29.43 38.54
C ARG A 232 62.79 30.74 38.75
N ASN A 233 62.12 31.87 38.96
CA ASN A 233 62.78 33.14 39.27
C ASN A 233 63.46 33.12 40.65
N LEU A 234 62.84 32.53 41.66
CA LEU A 234 63.41 32.38 43.00
C LEU A 234 64.65 31.48 43.03
N VAL A 235 64.70 30.45 42.17
CA VAL A 235 65.90 29.59 42.00
C VAL A 235 67.08 30.38 41.42
N ASN A 236 66.79 31.37 40.56
CA ASN A 236 67.82 32.15 39.88
C ASN A 236 68.35 33.33 40.73
N GLU A 237 67.57 33.87 41.68
CA GLU A 237 67.95 35.08 42.45
C GLU A 237 68.55 34.83 43.86
N LYS A 238 68.61 33.60 44.41
CA LYS A 238 69.17 33.36 45.76
C LYS A 238 69.90 32.03 45.95
N ASN A 239 71.04 32.07 46.64
CA ASN A 239 71.71 30.89 47.23
C ASN A 239 70.75 30.14 48.17
N ALA A 240 70.26 28.99 47.73
CA ALA A 240 69.46 28.09 48.56
C ALA A 240 70.36 27.39 49.59
N VAL A 241 70.16 27.69 50.88
CA VAL A 241 70.63 26.88 52.00
C VAL A 241 69.54 25.84 52.28
N ILE A 242 69.93 24.57 52.29
CA ILE A 242 69.09 23.43 52.66
C ILE A 242 69.03 23.38 54.19
N PRO A 243 67.86 23.42 54.85
CA PRO A 243 67.76 23.04 56.25
C PRO A 243 67.72 21.51 56.36
N ASP A 244 68.63 20.95 57.17
CA ASP A 244 68.61 19.56 57.61
C ASP A 244 67.43 19.29 58.57
N GLU A 245 67.17 17.99 58.74
CA GLU A 245 66.02 17.28 59.31
C GLU A 245 65.37 17.78 60.62
N ASP A 246 64.12 17.32 60.77
CA ASP A 246 63.26 17.19 61.98
C ASP A 246 62.52 18.43 62.51
N ASP A 247 61.19 18.47 62.31
CA ASP A 247 60.22 18.36 63.42
C ASP A 247 58.75 18.27 62.93
N ASP A 248 57.94 17.56 63.71
CA ASP A 248 56.53 17.25 63.54
C ASP A 248 55.65 18.37 62.93
N ARG A 249 55.07 18.13 61.74
CA ARG A 249 53.87 18.85 61.28
C ARG A 249 52.91 17.90 60.57
N GLU A 250 51.66 17.93 61.03
CA GLU A 250 50.53 17.18 60.52
C GLU A 250 50.40 17.29 58.99
N ARG A 251 50.01 16.18 58.37
CA ARG A 251 50.05 15.92 56.93
C ARG A 251 49.00 16.74 56.17
N GLU A 252 49.39 17.87 55.57
CA GLU A 252 48.57 18.64 54.60
C GLU A 252 49.35 19.17 53.37
N ARG A 253 50.31 18.43 52.79
CA ARG A 253 51.09 18.93 51.63
C ARG A 253 51.40 17.84 50.59
N ILE A 254 51.30 18.17 49.31
CA ILE A 254 51.70 17.32 48.17
C ILE A 254 52.87 17.98 47.43
N PHE A 255 53.86 17.18 47.05
CA PHE A 255 55.13 17.63 46.48
C PHE A 255 55.07 17.58 44.95
N LEU A 256 55.24 18.72 44.28
CA LEU A 256 55.45 18.77 42.82
C LEU A 256 56.96 18.85 42.54
N GLU A 257 57.56 17.78 42.05
CA GLU A 257 58.95 17.80 41.54
C GLU A 257 58.96 18.48 40.16
N VAL A 258 59.50 19.70 40.10
CA VAL A 258 59.70 20.42 38.84
C VAL A 258 61.18 20.35 38.50
N GLU A 259 61.50 19.50 37.51
CA GLU A 259 62.83 19.45 36.91
C GLU A 259 63.04 20.67 36.01
N ALA A 260 64.22 21.27 36.05
CA ALA A 260 64.57 22.40 35.18
C ALA A 260 64.80 21.89 33.75
N ILE A 261 63.79 22.00 32.88
CA ILE A 261 63.87 21.69 31.45
C ILE A 261 64.44 22.93 30.72
N PRO A 262 65.39 22.78 29.76
CA PRO A 262 65.87 23.88 28.93
C PRO A 262 64.75 24.43 28.02
N ASP A 263 64.86 25.69 27.60
CA ASP A 263 63.85 26.44 26.83
C ASP A 263 63.24 25.65 25.63
N GLU A 264 61.91 25.47 25.67
CA GLU A 264 61.07 24.78 24.66
C GLU A 264 61.01 25.46 23.27
N THR A 265 61.76 26.55 23.04
CA THR A 265 61.83 27.16 21.71
C THR A 265 62.62 26.33 20.70
N SER A 266 63.45 25.38 21.15
CA SER A 266 64.31 24.56 20.28
C SER A 266 63.74 23.17 19.90
N GLU A 267 62.76 22.63 20.62
CA GLU A 267 62.20 21.30 20.31
C GLU A 267 61.24 21.32 19.13
N LYS A 268 60.48 22.40 18.96
CA LYS A 268 59.56 22.56 17.82
C LYS A 268 60.30 22.60 16.48
N GLU A 269 61.51 23.16 16.43
CA GLU A 269 62.34 23.13 15.22
C GLU A 269 62.96 21.75 14.96
N LYS A 270 63.29 20.95 15.99
CA LYS A 270 63.88 19.62 15.80
C LYS A 270 62.83 18.56 15.43
N LEU A 271 61.61 18.64 15.94
CA LEU A 271 60.53 17.70 15.60
C LEU A 271 60.04 17.87 14.15
N GLN A 272 59.96 19.13 13.67
CA GLN A 272 59.56 19.46 12.30
C GLN A 272 60.65 19.10 11.26
N ASN A 273 61.89 18.87 11.73
CA ASN A 273 63.04 18.48 10.92
C ASN A 273 63.37 16.98 11.02
N ASN A 274 62.57 16.19 11.74
CA ASN A 274 62.75 14.75 11.82
C ASN A 274 62.23 14.07 10.53
N PRO A 275 63.06 13.32 9.76
CA PRO A 275 62.66 12.73 8.48
C PRO A 275 61.42 11.84 8.59
N PHE A 276 61.21 11.17 9.73
CA PHE A 276 60.03 10.34 9.97
C PHE A 276 58.72 11.13 10.07
N VAL A 277 58.76 12.37 10.57
CA VAL A 277 57.57 13.24 10.67
C VAL A 277 57.18 13.78 9.30
N ILE A 278 58.15 14.09 8.44
CA ILE A 278 57.93 14.53 7.05
C ILE A 278 57.34 13.38 6.21
N ILE A 279 57.87 12.17 6.37
CA ILE A 279 57.35 10.97 5.69
C ILE A 279 55.94 10.63 6.21
N GLY A 280 55.71 10.71 7.53
CA GLY A 280 54.40 10.46 8.14
C GLY A 280 53.32 11.46 7.68
N ALA A 281 53.66 12.74 7.56
CA ALA A 281 52.76 13.76 7.01
C ALA A 281 52.41 13.50 5.54
N GLY A 282 53.38 13.04 4.73
CA GLY A 282 53.14 12.65 3.33
C GLY A 282 52.16 11.48 3.21
N VAL A 283 52.28 10.47 4.07
CA VAL A 283 51.36 9.31 4.09
C VAL A 283 49.94 9.74 4.49
N ALA A 284 49.81 10.67 5.45
CA ALA A 284 48.51 11.20 5.85
C ALA A 284 47.79 11.96 4.72
N VAL A 285 48.52 12.72 3.90
CA VAL A 285 47.94 13.43 2.73
C VAL A 285 47.42 12.44 1.69
N VAL A 286 48.15 11.36 1.41
CA VAL A 286 47.69 10.31 0.48
C VAL A 286 46.45 9.59 1.02
N ALA A 287 46.37 9.35 2.34
CA ALA A 287 45.21 8.77 3.01
C ALA A 287 43.95 9.66 2.91
N ILE A 288 44.11 10.98 3.04
CA ILE A 288 43.01 11.94 2.90
C ILE A 288 42.52 11.99 1.45
N VAL A 289 43.44 12.03 0.47
CA VAL A 289 43.07 12.07 -0.96
C VAL A 289 42.40 10.77 -1.41
N THR A 290 42.83 9.61 -0.89
CA THR A 290 42.16 8.32 -1.14
C THR A 290 40.76 8.28 -0.52
N LEU A 291 40.58 8.77 0.71
CA LEU A 291 39.27 8.88 1.36
C LEU A 291 38.33 9.80 0.56
N PHE A 292 38.82 10.95 0.10
CA PHE A 292 38.05 11.91 -0.68
C PHE A 292 37.63 11.37 -2.05
N SER A 293 38.50 10.57 -2.68
CA SER A 293 38.24 9.91 -3.96
C SER A 293 37.17 8.81 -3.88
N ILE A 294 36.96 8.22 -2.69
CA ILE A 294 35.89 7.25 -2.42
C ILE A 294 34.54 7.96 -2.23
N ILE A 295 34.53 9.09 -1.52
CA ILE A 295 33.31 9.88 -1.24
C ILE A 295 32.71 10.49 -2.52
N LEU A 296 33.56 10.90 -3.48
CA LEU A 296 33.11 11.54 -4.73
C LEU A 296 32.63 10.56 -5.83
N GLY A 297 32.69 9.24 -5.60
CA GLY A 297 32.04 8.25 -6.47
C GLY A 297 32.67 8.05 -7.86
N PHE A 298 33.95 8.37 -8.06
CA PHE A 298 34.63 8.18 -9.36
C PHE A 298 34.76 6.70 -9.77
N GLN A 299 34.68 6.43 -11.08
CA GLN A 299 34.95 5.10 -11.66
C GLN A 299 36.37 4.62 -11.33
N ASN A 300 36.55 3.31 -11.16
CA ASN A 300 37.77 2.69 -10.61
C ASN A 300 39.06 3.08 -11.36
N SER A 301 39.01 3.26 -12.68
CA SER A 301 40.18 3.66 -13.50
C SER A 301 40.64 5.10 -13.21
N ILE A 302 39.70 6.02 -13.01
CA ILE A 302 39.99 7.44 -12.70
C ILE A 302 40.50 7.56 -11.26
N ARG A 303 39.94 6.75 -10.35
CA ARG A 303 40.38 6.67 -8.95
C ARG A 303 41.82 6.20 -8.83
N GLN A 304 42.20 5.15 -9.56
CA GLN A 304 43.58 4.64 -9.57
C GLN A 304 44.56 5.68 -10.11
N LEU A 305 44.19 6.41 -11.16
CA LEU A 305 45.03 7.48 -11.72
C LEU A 305 45.27 8.61 -10.72
N PHE A 306 44.24 9.07 -10.00
CA PHE A 306 44.36 10.11 -8.98
C PHE A 306 45.28 9.69 -7.82
N VAL A 307 45.14 8.45 -7.36
CA VAL A 307 45.98 7.92 -6.27
C VAL A 307 47.44 7.83 -6.70
N ILE A 308 47.73 7.31 -7.89
CA ILE A 308 49.09 7.22 -8.43
C ILE A 308 49.70 8.62 -8.60
N CYS A 309 48.96 9.58 -9.16
CA CYS A 309 49.43 10.96 -9.31
C CYS A 309 49.71 11.62 -7.95
N SER A 310 48.88 11.39 -6.94
CA SER A 310 49.10 11.93 -5.60
C SER A 310 50.34 11.35 -4.90
N ILE A 311 50.62 10.05 -5.09
CA ILE A 311 51.84 9.41 -4.55
C ILE A 311 53.09 9.99 -5.22
N VAL A 312 53.08 10.15 -6.55
CA VAL A 312 54.20 10.73 -7.31
C VAL A 312 54.44 12.18 -6.90
N PHE A 313 53.37 12.97 -6.73
CA PHE A 313 53.47 14.36 -6.29
C PHE A 313 54.08 14.47 -4.88
N VAL A 314 53.61 13.64 -3.93
CA VAL A 314 54.15 13.60 -2.56
C VAL A 314 55.62 13.17 -2.57
N ALA A 315 55.99 12.16 -3.37
CA ALA A 315 57.38 11.74 -3.49
C ALA A 315 58.30 12.86 -4.03
N VAL A 316 57.87 13.60 -5.05
CA VAL A 316 58.62 14.75 -5.58
C VAL A 316 58.77 15.85 -4.53
N THR A 317 57.73 16.16 -3.76
CA THR A 317 57.80 17.18 -2.70
C THR A 317 58.67 16.78 -1.51
N ILE A 318 58.73 15.48 -1.17
CA ILE A 318 59.64 14.97 -0.14
C ILE A 318 61.09 15.05 -0.64
N ILE A 319 61.35 14.65 -1.89
CA ILE A 319 62.70 14.70 -2.48
C ILE A 319 63.18 16.16 -2.61
N ASP A 320 62.36 17.08 -3.11
CA ASP A 320 62.72 18.51 -3.21
C ASP A 320 62.93 19.15 -1.82
N GLY A 321 62.13 18.74 -0.83
CA GLY A 321 62.28 19.16 0.57
C GLY A 321 63.55 18.62 1.24
N MET A 322 64.01 17.43 0.87
CA MET A 322 65.26 16.84 1.37
C MET A 322 66.50 17.41 0.65
N VAL A 323 66.39 17.76 -0.63
CA VAL A 323 67.48 18.39 -1.41
C VAL A 323 67.73 19.83 -0.96
N ARG A 324 66.68 20.64 -0.73
CA ARG A 324 66.86 22.02 -0.21
C ARG A 324 67.43 22.09 1.21
N LYS A 325 67.33 21.00 1.98
CA LYS A 325 67.85 20.89 3.34
C LYS A 325 69.26 20.27 3.41
N GLY A 326 69.92 20.05 2.27
CA GLY A 326 71.34 19.66 2.22
C GLY A 326 71.65 18.20 2.60
N PHE A 327 70.65 17.31 2.60
CA PHE A 327 70.81 15.93 3.12
C PHE A 327 71.70 15.01 2.25
N PHE A 328 72.15 15.46 1.07
CA PHE A 328 72.90 14.65 0.10
C PHE A 328 74.30 15.21 -0.23
N GLU A 329 74.85 16.11 0.57
CA GLU A 329 76.27 16.49 0.46
C GLU A 329 77.08 15.87 1.60
N GLY A 330 78.00 14.98 1.23
CA GLY A 330 79.26 14.76 1.95
C GLY A 330 79.18 13.98 3.26
N ALA A 331 79.80 12.80 3.26
CA ALA A 331 80.10 12.03 4.45
C ALA A 331 80.95 12.82 5.46
N ASP A 332 80.68 12.65 6.75
CA ASP A 332 81.70 12.35 7.77
C ASP A 332 81.01 11.74 9.00
N THR A 333 81.44 10.54 9.37
CA THR A 333 81.05 9.87 10.60
C THR A 333 81.69 10.60 11.79
N PRO A 334 80.95 10.93 12.87
CA PRO A 334 81.53 11.59 14.04
C PRO A 334 82.55 10.69 14.74
N ASP A 335 83.69 11.28 15.09
CA ASP A 335 84.82 10.64 15.77
C ASP A 335 84.51 10.44 17.28
N GLU A 336 85.15 9.44 17.90
CA GLU A 336 84.89 8.96 19.27
C GLU A 336 85.05 10.07 20.35
N GLU A 337 85.78 11.16 20.06
CA GLU A 337 85.97 12.30 20.97
C GLU A 337 84.75 13.24 21.08
N ASP A 338 83.85 13.27 20.08
CA ASP A 338 82.60 14.05 20.17
C ASP A 338 81.52 13.29 20.95
N PHE A 339 81.56 11.96 20.96
CA PHE A 339 80.67 11.14 21.79
C PHE A 339 81.07 11.22 23.27
N GLU A 340 82.37 11.26 23.58
CA GLU A 340 82.85 11.45 24.96
C GLU A 340 82.57 12.86 25.48
N LYS A 341 82.62 13.89 24.64
CA LYS A 341 82.27 15.26 25.03
C LYS A 341 80.77 15.42 25.29
N VAL A 342 79.94 14.78 24.48
CA VAL A 342 78.48 14.75 24.67
C VAL A 342 78.09 13.92 25.90
N VAL A 343 78.77 12.81 26.19
CA VAL A 343 78.56 12.01 27.43
C VAL A 343 79.11 12.74 28.68
N TYR A 344 80.20 13.50 28.55
CA TYR A 344 80.76 14.33 29.62
C TYR A 344 79.90 15.59 29.90
N GLU A 345 79.25 16.15 28.87
CA GLU A 345 78.28 17.25 29.00
C GLU A 345 76.88 16.77 29.45
N LEU A 346 76.46 15.55 29.08
CA LEU A 346 75.27 14.90 29.65
C LEU A 346 75.47 14.44 31.10
N GLY A 347 76.72 14.14 31.51
CA GLY A 347 77.06 13.66 32.85
C GLY A 347 77.26 14.73 33.93
N ARG A 348 77.29 16.02 33.57
CA ARG A 348 77.42 17.14 34.53
C ARG A 348 76.20 18.07 34.59
N THR A 349 75.20 17.86 33.73
CA THR A 349 73.94 18.63 33.73
C THR A 349 72.83 17.96 34.56
N THR A 350 73.15 16.90 35.30
CA THR A 350 72.28 16.18 36.26
C THR A 350 72.60 16.50 37.72
N GLU A 351 72.88 17.77 38.02
CA GLU A 351 72.50 18.35 39.32
C GLU A 351 71.50 19.48 39.06
N SER A 352 70.38 19.12 38.43
CA SER A 352 69.18 19.94 38.41
C SER A 352 68.75 20.18 39.87
N ARG A 353 69.01 21.39 40.38
CA ARG A 353 68.46 21.87 41.66
C ARG A 353 66.93 21.71 41.62
N THR A 354 66.43 20.64 42.21
CA THR A 354 65.00 20.44 42.42
C THR A 354 64.58 21.37 43.55
N VAL A 355 63.87 22.43 43.19
CA VAL A 355 63.21 23.28 44.19
C VAL A 355 61.79 22.78 44.37
N ARG A 356 61.50 22.30 45.58
CA ARG A 356 60.14 21.91 45.98
C ARG A 356 59.31 23.18 46.12
N ILE A 357 58.31 23.34 45.26
CA ILE A 357 57.33 24.41 45.37
C ILE A 357 56.17 23.86 46.20
N GLU A 358 55.90 24.50 47.33
CA GLU A 358 54.73 24.19 48.16
C GLU A 358 53.49 24.78 47.47
N ILE A 359 52.70 23.93 46.81
CA ILE A 359 51.35 24.31 46.38
C ILE A 359 50.44 24.11 47.59
N ASP A 360 49.66 25.13 47.92
CA ASP A 360 48.65 25.04 48.98
C ASP A 360 47.67 23.92 48.62
N LYS A 361 47.59 22.89 49.47
CA LYS A 361 46.69 21.75 49.28
C LYS A 361 45.24 22.23 49.14
N LYS A 362 44.87 23.32 49.82
CA LYS A 362 43.54 23.93 49.72
C LYS A 362 43.21 24.43 48.31
N PHE A 363 44.18 24.99 47.58
CA PHE A 363 43.96 25.47 46.21
C PHE A 363 43.71 24.32 45.22
N GLN A 364 44.38 23.17 45.41
CA GLN A 364 44.14 21.98 44.60
C GLN A 364 42.81 21.32 44.96
N ASP A 365 42.54 21.17 46.27
CA ASP A 365 41.29 20.60 46.76
C ASP A 365 40.08 21.46 46.29
N ASP A 366 40.16 22.80 46.33
CA ASP A 366 39.12 23.71 45.84
C ASP A 366 38.88 23.60 44.32
N HIS A 367 39.95 23.48 43.52
CA HIS A 367 39.83 23.26 42.07
C HIS A 367 39.23 21.89 41.76
N ASP A 368 39.68 20.85 42.45
CA ASP A 368 39.21 19.49 42.25
C ASP A 368 37.74 19.34 42.66
N ASP A 369 37.32 20.00 43.75
CA ASP A 369 35.91 20.10 44.17
C ASP A 369 35.06 20.79 43.12
N LYS A 370 35.52 21.91 42.55
CA LYS A 370 34.79 22.65 41.53
C LYS A 370 34.70 21.92 40.18
N ILE A 371 35.75 21.20 39.80
CA ILE A 371 35.73 20.30 38.64
C ILE A 371 34.81 19.11 38.88
N ALA A 372 34.76 18.58 40.11
CA ALA A 372 33.82 17.51 40.47
C ALA A 372 32.37 17.99 40.35
N GLU A 373 32.04 19.18 40.87
CA GLU A 373 30.72 19.80 40.76
C GLU A 373 30.29 20.00 39.29
N LEU A 374 31.18 20.54 38.45
CA LEU A 374 30.92 20.72 37.01
C LEU A 374 30.74 19.38 36.27
N LYS A 375 31.48 18.33 36.66
CA LYS A 375 31.31 16.98 36.11
C LYS A 375 29.97 16.36 36.51
N GLU A 376 29.54 16.54 37.76
CA GLU A 376 28.23 16.08 38.21
C GLU A 376 27.09 16.82 37.50
N ALA A 377 27.22 18.14 37.34
CA ALA A 377 26.27 18.95 36.57
C ALA A 377 26.20 18.51 35.10
N GLU A 378 27.35 18.27 34.44
CA GLU A 378 27.41 17.71 33.09
C GLU A 378 26.72 16.34 33.02
N ALA A 379 26.97 15.45 33.98
CA ALA A 379 26.36 14.12 34.01
C ALA A 379 24.82 14.17 34.14
N VAL A 380 24.28 15.11 34.92
CA VAL A 380 22.83 15.34 35.04
C VAL A 380 22.24 15.84 33.72
N LEU A 381 22.92 16.78 33.05
CA LEU A 381 22.46 17.32 31.76
C LEU A 381 22.56 16.27 30.63
N VAL A 382 23.60 15.43 30.63
CA VAL A 382 23.72 14.31 29.69
C VAL A 382 22.55 13.34 29.84
N LYS A 383 22.14 12.98 31.07
CA LYS A 383 20.96 12.14 31.29
C LYS A 383 19.68 12.78 30.74
N LYS A 384 19.47 14.08 31.00
CA LYS A 384 18.32 14.83 30.45
C LYS A 384 18.33 14.84 28.91
N ARG A 385 19.50 14.95 28.29
CA ARG A 385 19.66 14.90 26.83
C ARG A 385 19.30 13.53 26.28
N ASP A 386 19.74 12.47 26.94
CA ASP A 386 19.44 11.10 26.55
C ASP A 386 17.92 10.83 26.63
N GLU A 387 17.27 11.21 27.73
CA GLU A 387 15.81 11.14 27.88
C GLU A 387 15.08 11.94 26.78
N TYR A 388 15.53 13.17 26.50
CA TYR A 388 14.98 13.98 25.42
C TYR A 388 15.10 13.29 24.05
N ASN A 389 16.24 12.66 23.77
CA ASN A 389 16.47 11.93 22.52
C ASN A 389 15.61 10.67 22.40
N GLU A 390 15.35 9.97 23.51
CA GLU A 390 14.40 8.86 23.55
C GLU A 390 12.97 9.31 23.24
N LEU A 391 12.51 10.39 23.88
CA LEU A 391 11.20 10.99 23.60
C LEU A 391 11.07 11.45 22.14
N LYS A 392 12.13 12.05 21.60
CA LYS A 392 12.19 12.46 20.19
C LYS A 392 12.04 11.27 19.25
N THR A 393 12.81 10.21 19.48
CA THR A 393 12.76 8.99 18.67
C THR A 393 11.35 8.39 18.70
N ARG A 394 10.76 8.25 19.89
CA ARG A 394 9.40 7.72 20.06
C ARG A 394 8.35 8.58 19.33
N ARG A 395 8.48 9.91 19.41
CA ARG A 395 7.59 10.84 18.70
C ARG A 395 7.74 10.71 17.19
N ASP A 396 8.96 10.59 16.68
CA ASP A 396 9.22 10.47 15.24
C ASP A 396 8.69 9.14 14.68
N GLU A 397 8.83 8.04 15.43
CA GLU A 397 8.23 6.75 15.10
C GLU A 397 6.70 6.78 15.08
N LEU A 398 6.09 7.41 16.09
CA LEU A 398 4.64 7.60 16.14
C LEU A 398 4.15 8.52 15.02
N LEU A 399 4.89 9.58 14.69
CA LEU A 399 4.56 10.49 13.60
C LEU A 399 4.58 9.77 12.25
N LYS A 400 5.57 8.88 12.03
CA LYS A 400 5.63 8.05 10.82
C LYS A 400 4.40 7.16 10.71
N LYS A 401 4.03 6.44 11.78
CA LYS A 401 2.82 5.61 11.81
C LYS A 401 1.54 6.44 11.60
N TYR A 402 1.47 7.63 12.19
CA TYR A 402 0.36 8.55 12.01
C TYR A 402 0.20 8.95 10.54
N GLN A 403 1.31 9.26 9.86
CA GLN A 403 1.31 9.59 8.43
C GLN A 403 0.89 8.40 7.56
N GLU A 404 1.40 7.20 7.84
CA GLU A 404 1.00 5.97 7.15
C GLU A 404 -0.53 5.77 7.27
N TYR A 405 -1.10 5.88 8.48
CA TYR A 405 -2.53 5.73 8.70
C TYR A 405 -3.36 6.84 8.01
N ASP A 406 -2.86 8.07 8.01
CA ASP A 406 -3.50 9.19 7.31
C ASP A 406 -3.49 8.99 5.78
N THR A 407 -2.41 8.46 5.22
CA THR A 407 -2.35 8.13 3.79
C THR A 407 -3.32 7.02 3.41
N GLU A 408 -3.44 5.96 4.23
CA GLU A 408 -4.39 4.87 4.00
C GLU A 408 -5.84 5.36 4.10
N LYS A 409 -6.16 6.17 5.11
CA LYS A 409 -7.49 6.82 5.23
C LYS A 409 -7.84 7.63 3.99
N LYS A 410 -6.92 8.44 3.48
CA LYS A 410 -7.13 9.23 2.26
C LYS A 410 -7.34 8.35 1.04
N ALA A 411 -6.62 7.24 0.92
CA ALA A 411 -6.80 6.29 -0.16
C ALA A 411 -8.19 5.63 -0.10
N ILE A 412 -8.65 5.23 1.09
CA ILE A 412 -9.99 4.68 1.31
C ILE A 412 -11.07 5.72 0.98
N ASP A 413 -10.91 6.97 1.44
CA ASP A 413 -11.85 8.05 1.16
C ASP A 413 -11.96 8.32 -0.36
N GLN A 414 -10.84 8.31 -1.09
CA GLN A 414 -10.85 8.41 -2.55
C GLN A 414 -11.53 7.20 -3.22
N ALA A 415 -11.36 5.99 -2.68
CA ALA A 415 -12.05 4.80 -3.20
C ALA A 415 -13.57 4.89 -3.02
N ILE A 416 -14.03 5.33 -1.84
CA ILE A 416 -15.45 5.56 -1.55
C ILE A 416 -16.03 6.61 -2.51
N GLU A 417 -15.33 7.74 -2.69
CA GLU A 417 -15.76 8.80 -3.60
C GLU A 417 -15.91 8.29 -5.04
N LYS A 418 -14.89 7.58 -5.55
CA LYS A 418 -14.91 7.02 -6.91
C LYS A 418 -16.04 6.01 -7.11
N ILE A 419 -16.23 5.07 -6.18
CA ILE A 419 -17.32 4.08 -6.26
C ILE A 419 -18.68 4.78 -6.27
N THR A 420 -18.87 5.77 -5.39
CA THR A 420 -20.12 6.52 -5.28
C THR A 420 -20.40 7.33 -6.54
N ALA A 421 -19.37 8.00 -7.09
CA ALA A 421 -19.49 8.80 -8.30
C ALA A 421 -19.83 7.94 -9.52
N ILE A 422 -19.15 6.80 -9.70
CA ILE A 422 -19.44 5.85 -10.79
C ILE A 422 -20.84 5.27 -10.64
N SER A 423 -21.20 4.80 -9.45
CA SER A 423 -22.54 4.26 -9.16
C SER A 423 -23.64 5.28 -9.48
N SER A 424 -23.46 6.54 -9.06
CA SER A 424 -24.41 7.62 -9.33
C SER A 424 -24.53 7.94 -10.82
N SER A 425 -23.40 7.91 -11.54
CA SER A 425 -23.39 8.12 -13.00
C SER A 425 -24.15 7.02 -13.74
N ILE A 426 -23.93 5.76 -13.35
CA ILE A 426 -24.63 4.61 -13.92
C ILE A 426 -26.13 4.69 -13.59
N GLU A 427 -26.47 4.98 -12.34
CA GLU A 427 -27.86 5.08 -11.89
C GLU A 427 -28.64 6.10 -12.71
N ARG A 428 -28.09 7.28 -12.97
CA ARG A 428 -28.74 8.32 -13.80
C ARG A 428 -29.03 7.84 -15.21
N GLU A 429 -28.10 7.14 -15.86
CA GLU A 429 -28.30 6.66 -17.23
C GLU A 429 -29.28 5.47 -17.28
N VAL A 430 -29.10 4.50 -16.38
CA VAL A 430 -29.83 3.23 -16.40
C VAL A 430 -31.23 3.38 -15.85
N SER A 431 -31.42 4.11 -14.74
CA SER A 431 -32.72 4.28 -14.09
C SER A 431 -33.72 4.99 -15.02
N ALA A 432 -33.30 6.05 -15.71
CA ALA A 432 -34.15 6.76 -16.67
C ALA A 432 -34.69 5.84 -17.78
N LYS A 433 -33.85 4.94 -18.31
CA LYS A 433 -34.26 3.96 -19.33
C LYS A 433 -35.20 2.90 -18.74
N ILE A 434 -34.88 2.38 -17.57
CA ILE A 434 -35.74 1.40 -16.87
C ILE A 434 -37.13 2.00 -16.66
N HIS A 435 -37.23 3.23 -16.15
CA HIS A 435 -38.51 3.91 -15.93
C HIS A 435 -39.33 4.13 -17.20
N ALA A 436 -38.69 4.51 -18.31
CA ALA A 436 -39.37 4.69 -19.58
C ALA A 436 -39.94 3.37 -20.13
N ASP A 437 -39.19 2.28 -19.98
CA ASP A 437 -39.52 0.99 -20.57
C ASP A 437 -40.51 0.17 -19.71
N MET A 438 -40.40 0.23 -18.38
CA MET A 438 -41.22 -0.59 -17.45
C MET A 438 -42.72 -0.47 -17.70
N SER A 439 -43.24 0.76 -17.75
CA SER A 439 -44.66 1.02 -17.95
C SER A 439 -45.12 0.62 -19.35
N THR A 440 -44.29 0.88 -20.35
CA THR A 440 -44.54 0.50 -21.75
C THR A 440 -44.64 -1.01 -21.88
N ILE A 441 -43.70 -1.75 -21.28
CA ILE A 441 -43.68 -3.22 -21.28
C ILE A 441 -44.87 -3.77 -20.49
N LEU A 442 -45.19 -3.23 -19.31
CA LEU A 442 -46.33 -3.71 -18.53
C LEU A 442 -47.66 -3.50 -19.27
N SER A 443 -47.86 -2.33 -19.86
CA SER A 443 -49.07 -2.06 -20.62
C SER A 443 -49.27 -3.03 -21.77
N ARG A 444 -48.18 -3.50 -22.39
CA ARG A 444 -48.25 -4.53 -23.44
C ARG A 444 -48.54 -5.91 -22.86
N LEU A 445 -47.78 -6.35 -21.85
CA LEU A 445 -47.97 -7.65 -21.19
C LEU A 445 -49.37 -7.84 -20.60
N SER A 446 -49.97 -6.76 -20.13
CA SER A 446 -51.29 -6.77 -19.49
C SER A 446 -52.45 -6.53 -20.47
N GLY A 447 -52.19 -6.32 -21.76
CA GLY A 447 -53.19 -5.93 -22.75
C GLY A 447 -53.88 -4.59 -22.43
N GLY A 448 -53.18 -3.69 -21.72
CA GLY A 448 -53.67 -2.37 -21.31
C GLY A 448 -54.46 -2.33 -20.00
N SER A 449 -54.61 -3.46 -19.30
CA SER A 449 -55.28 -3.51 -17.99
C SER A 449 -54.46 -2.87 -16.87
N LEU A 450 -53.13 -2.90 -16.99
CA LEU A 450 -52.18 -2.20 -16.11
C LEU A 450 -51.37 -1.22 -16.95
N ARG A 451 -51.37 0.07 -16.62
CA ARG A 451 -50.84 1.14 -17.49
C ARG A 451 -49.50 1.70 -17.05
N ASP A 452 -49.32 1.92 -15.75
CA ASP A 452 -48.11 2.58 -15.24
C ASP A 452 -47.54 1.80 -14.05
N ILE A 453 -46.21 1.73 -13.97
CA ILE A 453 -45.47 1.24 -12.81
C ILE A 453 -44.49 2.32 -12.39
N TYR A 454 -44.43 2.63 -11.10
CA TYR A 454 -43.40 3.52 -10.58
C TYR A 454 -43.04 3.16 -9.13
N PHE A 455 -41.85 3.61 -8.71
CA PHE A 455 -41.42 3.54 -7.33
C PHE A 455 -41.81 4.84 -6.62
N THR A 456 -42.43 4.73 -5.45
CA THR A 456 -42.82 5.89 -4.62
C THR A 456 -41.60 6.55 -3.98
N GLY A 457 -41.67 7.87 -3.79
CA GLY A 457 -40.59 8.68 -3.22
C GLY A 457 -39.43 8.93 -4.18
N ARG A 458 -38.37 8.10 -4.12
CA ARG A 458 -37.08 8.30 -4.85
C ARG A 458 -37.17 8.57 -6.35
N TYR A 459 -38.24 8.13 -7.01
CA TYR A 459 -38.46 8.29 -8.45
C TYR A 459 -39.87 8.78 -8.79
N ALA A 460 -40.54 9.47 -7.86
CA ALA A 460 -41.87 10.01 -8.11
C ALA A 460 -41.80 11.03 -9.27
N LYS A 461 -42.58 10.80 -10.34
CA LYS A 461 -42.79 11.77 -11.42
C LYS A 461 -43.23 13.11 -10.80
N GLU A 462 -42.38 14.14 -10.87
CA GLU A 462 -42.74 15.51 -10.47
C GLU A 462 -43.94 16.07 -11.28
N ASP A 463 -44.25 15.49 -12.44
CA ASP A 463 -45.22 16.04 -13.39
C ASP A 463 -46.65 15.45 -13.32
N SER A 464 -46.97 14.55 -12.39
CA SER A 464 -48.35 14.02 -12.30
C SER A 464 -49.26 14.90 -11.43
N THR A 465 -49.56 16.10 -11.92
CA THR A 465 -50.52 17.07 -11.33
C THR A 465 -51.98 16.62 -11.32
N GLY A 466 -52.26 15.31 -11.36
CA GLY A 466 -53.63 14.82 -11.25
C GLY A 466 -53.74 13.31 -11.29
N THR A 467 -53.28 12.61 -10.25
CA THR A 467 -53.90 11.43 -9.59
C THR A 467 -53.06 11.04 -8.36
N VAL A 468 -52.69 12.00 -7.52
CA VAL A 468 -51.84 11.76 -6.32
C VAL A 468 -52.69 11.50 -5.05
N GLY A 469 -53.98 11.20 -5.23
CA GLY A 469 -54.93 11.09 -4.11
C GLY A 469 -54.66 9.93 -3.14
N ASN A 470 -53.95 8.88 -3.56
CA ASN A 470 -53.75 7.66 -2.75
C ASN A 470 -52.29 7.21 -2.59
N ALA A 471 -51.31 7.81 -3.28
CA ALA A 471 -49.90 7.44 -3.16
C ALA A 471 -49.24 8.00 -1.88
N CYS A 472 -49.78 9.07 -1.28
CA CYS A 472 -49.25 9.70 -0.07
C CYS A 472 -49.32 8.82 1.20
N ALA A 473 -50.04 7.69 1.18
CA ALA A 473 -50.15 6.77 2.32
C ALA A 473 -49.19 5.56 2.22
N MET A 474 -48.36 5.48 1.17
CA MET A 474 -47.48 4.34 0.92
C MET A 474 -46.04 4.64 1.35
N ALA A 475 -45.33 3.61 1.81
CA ALA A 475 -43.96 3.73 2.30
C ALA A 475 -43.01 4.18 1.18
N ASP A 476 -42.03 5.02 1.52
CA ASP A 476 -40.98 5.49 0.59
C ASP A 476 -40.24 4.28 -0.04
N GLY A 477 -40.14 4.26 -1.37
CA GLY A 477 -39.56 3.17 -2.16
C GLY A 477 -40.51 2.01 -2.48
N ALA A 478 -41.81 2.08 -2.13
CA ALA A 478 -42.78 1.05 -2.50
C ALA A 478 -43.06 1.03 -4.01
N LEU A 479 -43.20 -0.17 -4.56
CA LEU A 479 -43.55 -0.42 -5.95
C LEU A 479 -45.06 -0.32 -6.16
N VAL A 480 -45.48 0.62 -6.99
CA VAL A 480 -46.89 0.96 -7.21
C VAL A 480 -47.28 0.72 -8.65
N VAL A 481 -48.49 0.19 -8.84
CA VAL A 481 -49.06 -0.12 -10.16
C VAL A 481 -50.39 0.59 -10.33
N ASP A 482 -50.55 1.27 -11.46
CA ASP A 482 -51.78 1.96 -11.85
C ASP A 482 -52.50 1.21 -12.97
N GLY A 483 -53.73 0.77 -12.69
CA GLY A 483 -54.64 0.12 -13.64
C GLY A 483 -55.62 1.06 -14.34
N GLY A 484 -55.25 2.32 -14.58
CA GLY A 484 -56.12 3.31 -15.23
C GLY A 484 -57.01 4.08 -14.23
N GLY A 485 -56.40 4.56 -13.15
CA GLY A 485 -57.03 5.35 -12.09
C GLY A 485 -57.15 4.61 -10.75
N VAL A 486 -56.93 3.29 -10.75
CA VAL A 486 -56.89 2.48 -9.52
C VAL A 486 -55.43 2.12 -9.22
N VAL A 487 -54.89 2.84 -8.25
CA VAL A 487 -53.51 2.67 -7.77
C VAL A 487 -53.48 1.57 -6.70
N LYS A 488 -52.65 0.55 -6.91
CA LYS A 488 -52.46 -0.57 -5.97
C LYS A 488 -50.98 -0.74 -5.63
N ASP A 489 -50.74 -1.15 -4.39
CA ASP A 489 -49.45 -1.66 -3.95
C ASP A 489 -49.20 -3.04 -4.59
N TYR A 490 -47.96 -3.30 -5.02
CA TYR A 490 -47.54 -4.58 -5.56
C TYR A 490 -47.96 -5.75 -4.67
N ASP A 491 -47.83 -5.62 -3.36
CA ASP A 491 -48.09 -6.72 -2.43
C ASP A 491 -49.56 -7.15 -2.42
N ARG A 492 -50.46 -6.26 -2.82
CA ARG A 492 -51.91 -6.47 -2.92
C ARG A 492 -52.37 -6.98 -4.29
N LEU A 493 -51.46 -7.14 -5.24
CA LEU A 493 -51.77 -7.69 -6.56
C LEU A 493 -51.99 -9.21 -6.48
N ASN A 494 -52.76 -9.74 -7.43
CA ASN A 494 -52.89 -11.19 -7.59
C ASN A 494 -51.58 -11.77 -8.18
N ASN A 495 -51.39 -13.09 -8.09
CA ASN A 495 -50.15 -13.74 -8.54
C ASN A 495 -49.85 -13.52 -10.04
N LYS A 496 -50.89 -13.42 -10.88
CA LYS A 496 -50.75 -13.19 -12.32
C LYS A 496 -50.22 -11.78 -12.62
N ASP A 497 -50.77 -10.77 -11.97
CA ASP A 497 -50.36 -9.37 -12.10
C ASP A 497 -48.96 -9.16 -11.50
N LYS A 498 -48.66 -9.81 -10.36
CA LYS A 498 -47.31 -9.83 -9.77
C LYS A 498 -46.25 -10.38 -10.74
N LEU A 499 -46.60 -11.44 -11.47
CA LEU A 499 -45.73 -12.03 -12.50
C LEU A 499 -45.52 -11.08 -13.67
N MET A 500 -46.58 -10.44 -14.18
CA MET A 500 -46.46 -9.45 -15.27
C MET A 500 -45.57 -8.27 -14.87
N VAL A 501 -45.77 -7.73 -13.67
CA VAL A 501 -44.97 -6.62 -13.14
C VAL A 501 -43.51 -7.05 -12.97
N CYS A 502 -43.26 -8.25 -12.43
CA CYS A 502 -41.92 -8.81 -12.34
C CYS A 502 -41.24 -8.90 -13.70
N MET A 503 -41.94 -9.42 -14.72
CA MET A 503 -41.37 -9.53 -16.07
C MET A 503 -41.14 -8.17 -16.72
N ALA A 504 -42.06 -7.21 -16.54
CA ALA A 504 -41.87 -5.85 -17.03
C ALA A 504 -40.60 -5.21 -16.48
N VAL A 505 -40.37 -5.32 -15.16
CA VAL A 505 -39.15 -4.82 -14.51
C VAL A 505 -37.90 -5.54 -15.03
N LYS A 506 -37.89 -6.89 -15.05
CA LYS A 506 -36.72 -7.67 -15.50
C LYS A 506 -36.34 -7.37 -16.95
N ILE A 507 -37.32 -7.27 -17.85
CA ILE A 507 -37.09 -7.00 -19.28
C ILE A 507 -36.64 -5.55 -19.50
N ALA A 508 -37.18 -4.59 -18.75
CA ALA A 508 -36.72 -3.20 -18.76
C ALA A 508 -35.27 -3.09 -18.28
N CYS A 509 -34.94 -3.73 -17.14
CA CYS A 509 -33.57 -3.83 -16.63
C CYS A 509 -32.61 -4.44 -17.65
N SER A 510 -33.01 -5.52 -18.33
CA SER A 510 -32.22 -6.19 -19.35
C SER A 510 -31.91 -5.26 -20.54
N GLY A 511 -32.93 -4.58 -21.06
CA GLY A 511 -32.78 -3.66 -22.20
C GLY A 511 -31.98 -2.40 -21.87
N ALA A 512 -32.06 -1.91 -20.63
CA ALA A 512 -31.31 -0.73 -20.20
C ALA A 512 -29.80 -0.99 -20.06
N VAL A 513 -29.43 -2.22 -19.71
CA VAL A 513 -28.05 -2.61 -19.36
C VAL A 513 -27.33 -3.33 -20.51
N ILE A 514 -27.93 -4.37 -21.07
CA ILE A 514 -27.29 -5.22 -22.08
C ILE A 514 -27.61 -4.68 -23.46
N LYS A 515 -26.61 -4.06 -24.10
CA LYS A 515 -26.71 -3.53 -25.47
C LYS A 515 -26.43 -4.59 -26.54
N GLU A 516 -25.70 -5.65 -26.18
CA GLU A 516 -25.39 -6.74 -27.10
C GLU A 516 -26.63 -7.62 -27.32
N LYS A 517 -26.90 -7.98 -28.58
CA LYS A 517 -27.96 -8.95 -28.89
C LYS A 517 -27.53 -10.32 -28.36
N MET A 518 -28.07 -10.74 -27.23
CA MET A 518 -27.79 -12.02 -26.57
C MET A 518 -29.06 -12.86 -26.50
N PRO A 519 -28.96 -14.20 -26.53
CA PRO A 519 -30.14 -15.04 -26.37
C PRO A 519 -30.76 -14.83 -24.99
N VAL A 520 -32.09 -14.71 -24.94
CA VAL A 520 -32.89 -14.72 -23.71
C VAL A 520 -33.33 -16.16 -23.47
N VAL A 521 -33.02 -16.67 -22.29
CA VAL A 521 -33.35 -18.04 -21.90
C VAL A 521 -34.44 -18.00 -20.83
N ILE A 522 -35.56 -18.66 -21.07
CA ILE A 522 -36.71 -18.66 -20.17
C ILE A 522 -36.89 -20.06 -19.59
N ALA A 523 -36.98 -20.16 -18.27
CA ALA A 523 -37.36 -21.39 -17.56
C ALA A 523 -38.79 -21.25 -17.05
N ASP A 524 -39.62 -22.23 -17.39
CA ASP A 524 -40.99 -22.36 -16.93
C ASP A 524 -41.25 -23.77 -16.38
N ARG A 525 -41.36 -23.89 -15.06
CA ARG A 525 -41.72 -25.16 -14.40
C ARG A 525 -43.23 -25.32 -14.21
N GLY A 526 -43.99 -24.25 -14.43
CA GLY A 526 -45.42 -24.18 -14.14
C GLY A 526 -46.35 -24.54 -15.29
N ASP A 527 -45.84 -25.13 -16.38
CA ASP A 527 -46.57 -25.45 -17.64
C ASP A 527 -47.53 -24.31 -18.05
N ARG A 528 -46.99 -23.08 -18.17
CA ARG A 528 -47.75 -21.89 -18.58
C ARG A 528 -47.77 -21.71 -20.09
N PHE A 529 -47.39 -22.74 -20.82
CA PHE A 529 -47.32 -22.72 -22.27
C PHE A 529 -48.70 -22.47 -22.89
N GLY A 530 -48.78 -21.61 -23.90
CA GLY A 530 -50.03 -21.24 -24.56
C GLY A 530 -50.99 -20.39 -23.71
N THR A 531 -50.54 -19.86 -22.57
CA THR A 531 -51.31 -18.86 -21.83
C THR A 531 -51.19 -17.50 -22.52
N PRO A 532 -52.24 -16.64 -22.49
CA PRO A 532 -52.20 -15.31 -23.11
C PRO A 532 -51.03 -14.43 -22.61
N PHE A 533 -50.59 -14.68 -21.38
CA PHE A 533 -49.43 -14.00 -20.80
C PHE A 533 -48.11 -14.42 -21.48
N VAL A 534 -47.88 -15.72 -21.66
CA VAL A 534 -46.66 -16.22 -22.32
C VAL A 534 -46.64 -15.80 -23.78
N ASP A 535 -47.77 -15.84 -24.48
CA ASP A 535 -47.86 -15.36 -25.86
C ASP A 535 -47.47 -13.88 -25.97
N SER A 536 -48.04 -13.03 -25.11
CA SER A 536 -47.69 -11.59 -25.06
C SER A 536 -46.22 -11.35 -24.70
N LEU A 537 -45.65 -12.17 -23.82
CA LEU A 537 -44.24 -12.11 -23.44
C LEU A 537 -43.32 -12.48 -24.61
N LEU A 538 -43.63 -13.56 -25.32
CA LEU A 538 -42.86 -14.05 -26.45
C LEU A 538 -42.92 -13.06 -27.62
N GLU A 539 -44.08 -12.50 -27.92
CA GLU A 539 -44.24 -11.44 -28.94
C GLU A 539 -43.37 -10.22 -28.59
N LEU A 540 -43.41 -9.75 -27.34
CA LEU A 540 -42.62 -8.61 -26.88
C LEU A 540 -41.11 -8.84 -26.98
N LEU A 541 -40.64 -10.06 -26.72
CA LEU A 541 -39.22 -10.40 -26.85
C LEU A 541 -38.79 -10.58 -28.31
N LEU A 542 -39.69 -11.04 -29.17
CA LEU A 542 -39.44 -11.16 -30.61
C LEU A 542 -39.23 -9.78 -31.27
N GLU A 543 -40.00 -8.77 -30.86
CA GLU A 543 -39.83 -7.39 -31.33
C GLU A 543 -38.45 -6.80 -31.03
N LYS A 544 -37.77 -7.30 -29.99
CA LYS A 544 -36.41 -6.86 -29.64
C LYS A 544 -35.32 -7.49 -30.51
N GLU A 545 -35.71 -8.31 -31.50
CA GLU A 545 -34.80 -9.05 -32.40
C GLU A 545 -33.79 -9.94 -31.65
N GLU A 546 -34.16 -10.39 -30.45
CA GLU A 546 -33.37 -11.32 -29.65
C GLU A 546 -33.84 -12.76 -29.89
N GLN A 547 -32.91 -13.71 -29.84
CA GLN A 547 -33.29 -15.13 -29.83
C GLN A 547 -33.87 -15.47 -28.47
N VAL A 548 -35.05 -16.09 -28.43
CA VAL A 548 -35.69 -16.57 -27.22
C VAL A 548 -35.60 -18.09 -27.21
N ILE A 549 -35.12 -18.66 -26.10
CA ILE A 549 -35.08 -20.09 -25.86
C ILE A 549 -35.93 -20.38 -24.64
N TYR A 550 -37.12 -20.94 -24.85
CA TYR A 550 -38.10 -21.24 -23.82
C TYR A 550 -38.03 -22.72 -23.45
N TYR A 551 -37.67 -23.02 -22.20
CA TYR A 551 -37.71 -24.36 -21.63
C TYR A 551 -38.96 -24.49 -20.75
N GLY A 552 -39.90 -25.34 -21.17
CA GLY A 552 -41.16 -25.57 -20.45
C GLY A 552 -41.45 -27.05 -20.27
N TYR A 553 -41.94 -27.43 -19.09
CA TYR A 553 -42.42 -28.79 -18.77
C TYR A 553 -43.75 -29.10 -19.47
#